data_AF-I0R823-F1
#
_entry.id   AF-I0R823-F1
#
_cell.length_a   1.000
_cell.length_b   1.000
_cell.length_c   1.000
_cell.angle_alpha   90.00
_cell.angle_beta   90.00
_cell.angle_gamma   90.00
#
_symmetry.space_group_name_H-M   'P 1'
#
loop_
_entity.id
_entity.type
_entity.pdbx_description
1 polymer ?
#
loop_
_entity_poly.entity_id
_entity_poly.type
_entity_poly.pdbx_seq_one_letter_code
_entity_poly.pdbx_strand_id
1 'polypeptide(L)'
;MKKEEKDYKTRRGWTLEEIATLSELKANGVRIVEIAERLNRNNSSIFKKIGNMGADLYDSDTWKNYASQGSPWKKTELRLVKEIMKNGGFKEAALRVPHSPGSIQTKLFRMGKDFFDESTWDKYAID
;
A
#
# COMPACT_ATOMS: atom_id res chain seq x y z
N MET A 1 17.64 -26.96 -9.92
CA MET A 1 16.56 -25.95 -9.88
C MET A 1 16.91 -24.91 -8.84
N LYS A 2 17.32 -23.71 -9.27
CA LYS A 2 17.47 -22.56 -8.36
C LYS A 2 16.06 -22.18 -7.88
N LYS A 3 15.89 -22.03 -6.56
CA LYS A 3 14.64 -21.48 -6.02
C LYS A 3 14.53 -20.05 -6.53
N GLU A 4 13.57 -19.79 -7.41
CA GLU A 4 13.18 -18.43 -7.76
C GLU A 4 12.84 -17.69 -6.46
N GLU A 5 13.42 -16.50 -6.29
CA GLU A 5 13.03 -15.56 -5.26
C GLU A 5 11.51 -15.46 -5.30
N LYS A 6 10.85 -15.80 -4.19
CA LYS A 6 9.41 -15.57 -4.06
C LYS A 6 9.24 -14.06 -4.06
N ASP A 7 8.98 -13.54 -5.26
CA ASP A 7 8.68 -12.16 -5.55
C ASP A 7 7.64 -11.68 -4.53
N TYR A 8 8.06 -10.80 -3.63
CA TYR A 8 7.24 -10.34 -2.53
C TYR A 8 6.10 -9.51 -3.11
N LYS A 9 4.95 -10.15 -3.41
CA LYS A 9 3.72 -9.47 -3.82
C LYS A 9 3.16 -8.69 -2.64
N THR A 10 3.67 -7.48 -2.43
CA THR A 10 2.98 -6.46 -1.64
C THR A 10 1.56 -6.29 -2.18
N ARG A 11 0.62 -6.00 -1.29
CA ARG A 11 -0.72 -5.61 -1.73
C ARG A 11 -0.58 -4.26 -2.44
N ARG A 12 -0.72 -4.24 -3.77
CA ARG A 12 -0.77 -3.00 -4.58
C ARG A 12 -1.86 -2.09 -4.02
N GLY A 13 -1.44 -1.03 -3.34
CA GLY A 13 -2.31 -0.05 -2.74
C GLY A 13 -2.87 0.89 -3.79
N TRP A 14 -3.92 1.62 -3.45
CA TRP A 14 -4.64 2.50 -4.37
C TRP A 14 -4.01 3.89 -4.42
N THR A 15 -3.67 4.38 -5.61
CA THR A 15 -3.26 5.77 -5.81
C THR A 15 -4.49 6.67 -5.97
N LEU A 16 -4.28 7.99 -5.87
CA LEU A 16 -5.35 8.97 -6.09
C LEU A 16 -5.82 8.95 -7.55
N GLU A 17 -4.92 8.78 -8.51
CA GLU A 17 -5.22 8.70 -9.94
C GLU A 17 -6.07 7.47 -10.26
N GLU A 18 -5.78 6.34 -9.63
CA GLU A 18 -6.58 5.13 -9.78
C GLU A 18 -7.99 5.29 -9.20
N ILE A 19 -8.11 5.99 -8.07
CA ILE A 19 -9.42 6.30 -7.46
C ILE A 19 -10.19 7.27 -8.34
N ALA A 20 -9.54 8.30 -8.89
CA ALA A 20 -10.14 9.25 -9.83
C ALA A 20 -10.68 8.53 -11.08
N THR A 21 -9.84 7.69 -11.69
CA THR A 21 -10.22 6.89 -12.86
C THR A 21 -11.35 5.91 -12.52
N LEU A 22 -11.30 5.27 -11.35
CA LEU A 22 -12.38 4.38 -10.88
C LEU A 22 -13.71 5.15 -10.74
N SER A 23 -13.67 6.35 -10.14
CA SER A 23 -14.84 7.20 -9.93
C SER A 23 -15.49 7.58 -11.26
N GLU A 24 -14.68 8.09 -12.20
CA GLU A 24 -15.13 8.49 -13.53
C GLU A 24 -15.76 7.31 -14.30
N LEU A 25 -15.05 6.18 -14.38
CA LEU A 25 -15.55 5.01 -15.11
C LEU A 25 -16.83 4.46 -14.48
N LYS A 26 -16.92 4.47 -13.15
CA LYS A 26 -18.10 3.99 -12.45
C LYS A 26 -19.30 4.92 -12.64
N ALA A 27 -19.09 6.24 -12.63
CA ALA A 27 -20.10 7.25 -12.92
C ALA A 27 -20.63 7.11 -14.35
N ASN A 28 -19.75 6.79 -15.31
CA ASN A 28 -20.10 6.52 -16.71
C ASN A 28 -20.74 5.13 -16.94
N GLY A 29 -21.04 4.37 -15.89
CA GLY A 29 -21.71 3.07 -16.01
C GLY A 29 -20.84 1.94 -16.57
N VAL A 30 -19.51 2.11 -16.62
CA VAL A 30 -18.59 1.09 -17.13
C VAL A 30 -18.65 -0.16 -16.24
N ARG A 31 -18.65 -1.34 -16.86
CA ARG A 31 -18.73 -2.62 -16.15
C ARG A 31 -17.45 -2.87 -15.35
N ILE A 32 -17.59 -3.49 -14.16
CA ILE A 32 -16.46 -3.76 -13.25
C ILE A 32 -15.31 -4.51 -13.92
N VAL A 33 -15.61 -5.47 -14.80
CA VAL A 33 -14.60 -6.26 -15.53
C VAL A 33 -13.74 -5.38 -16.42
N GLU A 34 -14.36 -4.42 -17.11
CA GLU A 34 -13.65 -3.49 -17.99
C GLU A 34 -12.85 -2.45 -17.19
N ILE A 35 -13.39 -1.99 -16.05
CA ILE A 35 -12.64 -1.13 -15.11
C ILE A 35 -11.39 -1.85 -14.59
N ALA A 36 -11.54 -3.14 -14.22
CA ALA A 36 -10.45 -3.97 -13.75
C ALA A 36 -9.33 -4.12 -14.78
N GLU A 37 -9.68 -4.36 -16.05
CA GLU A 37 -8.74 -4.40 -17.17
C GLU A 37 -8.01 -3.06 -17.34
N ARG A 38 -8.77 -1.94 -17.40
CA ARG A 38 -8.19 -0.60 -17.56
C ARG A 38 -7.24 -0.20 -16.43
N LEU A 39 -7.55 -0.58 -15.19
CA LEU A 39 -6.71 -0.28 -14.02
C LEU A 39 -5.64 -1.36 -13.74
N ASN A 40 -5.60 -2.44 -14.51
CA ASN A 40 -4.77 -3.62 -14.27
C ASN A 40 -4.92 -4.15 -12.82
N ARG A 41 -6.17 -4.31 -12.37
CA ARG A 41 -6.53 -4.78 -11.02
C ARG A 41 -7.52 -5.93 -11.10
N ASN A 42 -7.56 -6.75 -10.06
CA ASN A 42 -8.52 -7.85 -10.00
C ASN A 42 -9.95 -7.34 -9.76
N ASN A 43 -10.95 -7.97 -10.38
CA ASN A 43 -12.39 -7.67 -10.21
C ASN A 43 -12.81 -7.55 -8.73
N SER A 44 -12.33 -8.48 -7.89
CA SER A 44 -12.63 -8.49 -6.45
C SER A 44 -12.03 -7.29 -5.70
N SER A 45 -10.90 -6.75 -6.18
CA SER A 45 -10.28 -5.53 -5.63
C SER A 45 -11.10 -4.29 -5.98
N ILE A 46 -11.58 -4.19 -7.24
CA ILE A 46 -12.48 -3.12 -7.67
C ILE A 46 -13.78 -3.13 -6.86
N PHE A 47 -14.44 -4.29 -6.77
CA PHE A 47 -15.70 -4.43 -6.04
C PHE A 47 -15.57 -4.01 -4.57
N LYS A 48 -14.52 -4.50 -3.89
CA LYS A 48 -14.24 -4.11 -2.49
C LYS A 48 -13.95 -2.62 -2.37
N LYS A 49 -13.21 -2.03 -3.31
CA LYS A 49 -12.90 -0.60 -3.27
C LYS A 49 -14.16 0.25 -3.37
N ILE A 50 -15.03 -0.06 -4.33
CA ILE A 50 -16.33 0.61 -4.50
C ILE A 50 -17.17 0.46 -3.23
N GLY A 51 -17.29 -0.76 -2.68
CA GLY A 51 -18.07 -1.01 -1.47
C GLY A 51 -17.53 -0.29 -0.23
N ASN A 52 -16.20 -0.22 -0.09
CA ASN A 52 -15.56 0.47 1.05
C ASN A 52 -15.69 1.99 0.97
N MET A 53 -15.70 2.56 -0.24
CA MET A 53 -15.85 4.01 -0.43
C MET A 53 -17.31 4.44 -0.41
N GLY A 54 -18.21 3.65 -1.00
CA GLY A 54 -19.62 4.03 -1.07
C GLY A 54 -19.80 5.37 -1.79
N ALA A 55 -20.49 6.31 -1.13
CA ALA A 55 -20.72 7.67 -1.65
C ALA A 55 -19.41 8.46 -1.81
N ASP A 56 -18.42 8.25 -0.93
CA ASP A 56 -17.11 8.91 -0.93
C ASP A 56 -16.33 8.66 -2.23
N LEU A 57 -16.69 7.64 -3.01
CA LEU A 57 -16.10 7.41 -4.34
C LEU A 57 -16.25 8.62 -5.26
N TYR A 58 -17.30 9.42 -5.08
CA TYR A 58 -17.60 10.58 -5.92
C TYR A 58 -17.24 11.92 -5.28
N ASP A 59 -16.63 11.91 -4.09
CA ASP A 59 -16.16 13.11 -3.39
C ASP A 59 -14.63 13.12 -3.32
N SER A 60 -13.99 13.92 -4.19
CA SER A 60 -12.53 13.95 -4.31
C SER A 60 -11.80 14.35 -3.02
N ASP A 61 -12.45 15.14 -2.15
CA ASP A 61 -11.82 15.62 -0.92
C ASP A 61 -11.59 14.50 0.10
N THR A 62 -12.34 13.39 -0.04
CA THR A 62 -12.27 12.21 0.83
C THR A 62 -11.24 11.17 0.35
N TRP A 63 -10.83 11.20 -0.93
CA TRP A 63 -10.07 10.11 -1.56
C TRP A 63 -8.73 9.80 -0.89
N LYS A 64 -8.10 10.80 -0.27
CA LYS A 64 -6.87 10.64 0.53
C LYS A 64 -7.01 9.63 1.67
N ASN A 65 -8.22 9.44 2.20
CA ASN A 65 -8.51 8.46 3.27
C ASN A 65 -8.51 7.02 2.72
N TYR A 66 -8.70 6.87 1.42
CA TYR A 66 -8.82 5.60 0.73
C TYR A 66 -7.57 5.26 -0.09
N ALA A 67 -6.78 6.26 -0.47
CA ALA A 67 -5.48 6.01 -1.06
C ALA A 67 -4.63 5.18 -0.10
N SER A 68 -4.11 4.05 -0.56
CA SER A 68 -3.18 3.24 0.21
C SER A 68 -1.87 3.19 -0.55
N GLN A 69 -0.79 3.62 0.10
CA GLN A 69 0.55 3.50 -0.45
C GLN A 69 0.95 2.03 -0.35
N GLY A 70 0.62 1.24 -1.37
CA GLY A 70 1.22 -0.08 -1.57
C GLY A 70 2.51 0.03 -2.37
N SER A 71 3.23 1.14 -2.18
CA SER A 71 4.61 1.27 -2.62
C SER A 71 5.40 0.14 -1.95
N PRO A 72 6.23 -0.60 -2.70
CA PRO A 72 7.17 -1.53 -2.13
C PRO A 72 7.96 -0.81 -1.04
N TRP A 73 8.11 -1.43 0.13
CA TRP A 73 8.94 -0.88 1.18
C TRP A 73 10.36 -0.74 0.65
N LYS A 74 11.00 0.41 0.87
CA LYS A 74 12.42 0.58 0.57
C LYS A 74 13.25 0.28 1.80
N LYS A 75 14.47 -0.23 1.61
CA LYS A 75 15.41 -0.44 2.72
C LYS A 75 15.70 0.90 3.41
N THR A 76 15.80 1.99 2.65
CA THR A 76 15.96 3.35 3.19
C THR A 76 14.82 3.76 4.14
N GLU A 77 13.57 3.42 3.81
CA GLU A 77 12.41 3.65 4.68
C GLU A 77 12.53 2.83 5.97
N LEU A 78 12.91 1.56 5.89
CA LEU A 78 13.10 0.69 7.06
C LEU A 78 14.22 1.21 7.98
N ARG A 79 15.32 1.75 7.43
CA ARG A 79 16.39 2.39 8.24
C ARG A 79 15.86 3.61 8.98
N LEU A 80 15.11 4.48 8.30
CA LEU A 80 14.50 5.65 8.93
C LEU A 80 13.56 5.26 10.07
N VAL A 81 12.69 4.25 9.84
CA VAL A 81 11.81 3.73 10.89
C VAL A 81 12.63 3.18 12.06
N LYS A 82 13.68 2.38 11.80
CA LYS A 82 14.54 1.80 12.83
C LYS A 82 15.21 2.86 13.70
N GLU A 83 15.72 3.94 13.09
CA GLU A 83 16.31 5.06 13.84
C GLU A 83 15.28 5.82 14.68
N ILE A 84 14.11 6.14 14.11
CA ILE A 84 13.06 6.87 14.83
C ILE A 84 12.52 6.06 16.02
N MET A 85 12.35 4.75 15.84
CA MET A 85 11.83 3.85 16.89
C MET A 85 12.76 3.71 18.11
N LYS A 86 14.02 4.17 18.06
CA LYS A 86 14.91 4.18 19.24
C LYS A 86 14.42 5.12 20.34
N ASN A 87 13.83 6.27 19.96
CA ASN A 87 13.41 7.33 20.89
C ASN A 87 12.01 7.90 20.57
N GLY A 88 11.27 7.31 19.63
CA GLY A 88 9.97 7.76 19.15
C GLY A 88 9.02 6.59 18.85
N GLY A 89 7.93 6.86 18.14
CA GLY A 89 6.91 5.87 17.82
C GLY A 89 6.47 5.85 16.37
N PHE A 90 5.41 5.07 16.10
CA PHE A 90 4.88 4.87 14.74
C PHE A 90 4.32 6.16 14.12
N LYS A 91 3.84 7.11 14.95
CA LYS A 91 3.32 8.39 14.46
C LYS A 91 4.45 9.27 13.93
N GLU A 92 5.54 9.36 14.67
CA GLU A 92 6.74 10.12 14.30
C GLU A 92 7.41 9.50 13.06
N ALA A 93 7.45 8.17 12.98
CA ALA A 93 7.96 7.47 11.81
C ALA A 93 7.12 7.74 10.55
N ALA A 94 5.79 7.75 10.68
CA ALA A 94 4.87 8.03 9.57
C ALA A 94 4.98 9.46 9.01
N LEU A 95 5.59 10.40 9.74
CA LEU A 95 5.91 11.73 9.22
C LEU A 95 7.10 11.72 8.25
N ARG A 96 7.90 10.64 8.22
CA ARG A 96 9.18 10.55 7.50
C ARG A 96 9.22 9.48 6.42
N VAL A 97 8.21 8.62 6.33
CA VAL A 97 8.09 7.59 5.30
C VAL A 97 6.68 7.62 4.71
N PRO A 98 6.47 7.19 3.45
CA PRO A 98 5.16 7.20 2.81
C PRO A 98 4.25 6.04 3.29
N HIS A 99 4.29 5.72 4.59
CA HIS A 99 3.53 4.64 5.22
C HIS A 99 2.82 5.16 6.47
N SER A 100 1.54 4.82 6.62
CA SER A 100 0.77 5.18 7.80
C SER A 100 1.27 4.47 9.07
N PRO A 101 0.98 4.96 10.28
CA PRO A 101 1.42 4.32 11.52
C PRO A 101 1.03 2.84 11.63
N GLY A 102 -0.19 2.49 11.22
CA GLY A 102 -0.67 1.10 11.20
C GLY A 102 0.02 0.23 10.13
N SER A 103 0.41 0.80 8.99
CA SER A 103 1.22 0.11 7.98
C SER A 103 2.61 -0.22 8.53
N ILE A 104 3.24 0.75 9.20
CA ILE A 104 4.54 0.58 9.87
C ILE A 104 4.45 -0.52 10.95
N GLN A 105 3.46 -0.44 11.84
CA GLN A 105 3.25 -1.46 12.87
C GLN A 105 3.06 -2.86 12.26
N THR A 106 2.20 -2.99 11.25
CA THR A 106 1.96 -4.27 10.55
C THR A 106 3.22 -4.79 9.87
N LYS A 107 4.03 -3.89 9.28
CA LYS A 107 5.30 -4.24 8.65
C LYS A 107 6.29 -4.81 9.66
N LEU A 108 6.51 -4.09 10.75
CA LEU A 108 7.43 -4.49 11.82
C LEU A 108 6.96 -5.80 12.47
N PHE A 109 5.67 -5.97 12.71
CA PHE A 109 5.10 -7.22 13.21
C PHE A 109 5.38 -8.41 12.28
N ARG A 110 5.26 -8.23 10.96
CA ARG A 110 5.54 -9.28 9.96
C ARG A 110 7.02 -9.61 9.81
N MET A 111 7.91 -8.64 10.02
CA MET A 111 9.35 -8.85 10.01
C MET A 111 9.80 -9.51 11.32
N GLY A 112 9.20 -9.15 12.45
CA GLY A 112 9.59 -9.66 13.76
C GLY A 112 11.07 -9.38 14.04
N LYS A 113 11.83 -10.42 14.39
CA LYS A 113 13.27 -10.30 14.64
C LYS A 113 14.08 -9.88 13.40
N ASP A 114 13.61 -10.22 12.19
CA ASP A 114 14.27 -9.87 10.92
C ASP A 114 14.30 -8.34 10.72
N PHE A 115 13.44 -7.59 11.40
CA PHE A 115 13.51 -6.12 11.37
C PHE A 115 14.84 -5.57 11.90
N PHE A 116 15.47 -6.22 12.87
CA PHE A 116 16.72 -5.74 13.46
C PHE A 116 17.96 -6.15 12.66
N ASP A 117 17.85 -7.18 11.82
CA ASP A 117 18.92 -7.73 10.99
C ASP A 117 18.78 -7.28 9.52
N GLU A 118 19.53 -6.23 9.15
CA GLU A 118 19.48 -5.64 7.81
C GLU A 118 19.85 -6.62 6.69
N SER A 119 20.60 -7.69 6.98
CA SER A 119 20.95 -8.71 5.98
C SER A 119 19.74 -9.52 5.51
N THR A 120 18.62 -9.45 6.24
CA THR A 120 17.38 -10.16 5.91
C THR A 120 16.38 -9.31 5.13
N TRP A 121 16.64 -8.02 4.97
CA TRP A 121 15.65 -7.05 4.49
C TRP A 121 15.28 -7.21 3.02
N ASP A 122 16.10 -7.88 2.21
CA ASP A 122 15.77 -8.22 0.81
C ASP A 122 14.46 -9.01 0.68
N LYS A 123 14.07 -9.78 1.72
CA LYS A 123 12.79 -10.52 1.75
C LYS A 123 11.57 -9.59 1.86
N TYR A 124 11.78 -8.36 2.31
CA TYR A 124 10.73 -7.45 2.76
C TYR A 124 10.73 -6.11 2.04
N ALA A 125 11.86 -5.66 1.51
CA ALA A 125 12.03 -4.34 0.96
C ALA A 125 12.96 -4.34 -0.26
N ILE A 126 12.67 -3.45 -1.19
CA ILE A 126 13.52 -3.14 -2.35
C ILE A 126 14.58 -2.10 -1.94
N ASP A 127 15.60 -1.88 -2.77
CA ASP A 127 16.59 -0.82 -2.55
C ASP A 127 16.00 0.61 -2.66
#